data_AF-A0A352Z8I1-F1
#
_entry.id   AF-A0A352Z8I1-F1
#
_cell.length_a   1.000
_cell.length_b   1.000
_cell.length_c   1.000
_cell.angle_alpha   90.00
_cell.angle_beta   90.00
_cell.angle_gamma   90.00
#
_symmetry.space_group_name_H-M   'P 1'
#
loop_
_entity.id
_entity.type
_entity.pdbx_description
1 polymer ?
#
loop_
_entity_poly.entity_id
_entity_poly.type
_entity_poly.pdbx_seq_one_letter_code
_entity_poly.pdbx_strand_id
1 'polypeptide(L)' 'MRAVIQRVKHASVTVDGKIVGEIGKGLLVLLGVGRNDTE' A
#
# COMPACT_ATOMS: atom_id res chain seq x y z
N MET A 1 11.75 9.29 -3.35
CA MET A 1 10.66 8.35 -3.09
C MET A 1 11.22 7.19 -2.28
N ARG A 2 10.48 6.64 -1.32
CA ARG A 2 10.85 5.41 -0.62
C ARG A 2 9.64 4.53 -0.42
N ALA A 3 9.84 3.22 -0.45
CA ALA A 3 8.78 2.24 -0.23
C ALA A 3 9.22 1.16 0.75
N VAL A 4 8.28 0.73 1.61
CA VAL A 4 8.38 -0.53 2.36
C VAL A 4 7.47 -1.54 1.68
N ILE A 5 8.07 -2.63 1.19
CA ILE A 5 7.36 -3.65 0.42
C ILE A 5 7.17 -4.88 1.30
N GLN A 6 5.94 -5.39 1.33
CA GLN A 6 5.59 -6.62 2.03
C GLN A 6 5.02 -7.62 1.04
N ARG A 7 5.59 -8.83 0.98
CA ARG A 7 4.98 -9.95 0.25
C ARG A 7 3.84 -10.53 1.08
N VAL A 8 2.63 -10.51 0.54
CA VAL A 8 1.41 -10.88 1.26
C VAL A 8 0.67 -12.02 0.58
N LYS A 9 -0.07 -12.80 1.37
CA LYS A 9 -1.09 -13.73 0.85
C LYS A 9 -2.40 -13.02 0.55
N HIS A 10 -2.70 -11.94 1.28
CA HIS A 10 -3.82 -11.02 1.10
C HIS A 10 -3.51 -9.70 1.84
N ALA A 11 -4.13 -8.60 1.44
CA ALA A 11 -4.13 -7.33 2.17
C ALA A 11 -5.40 -6.53 1.84
N SER A 12 -5.86 -5.68 2.75
CA SER A 12 -7.02 -4.80 2.53
C SER A 12 -6.84 -3.45 3.22
N VAL A 13 -7.60 -2.46 2.74
CA VAL A 13 -7.71 -1.12 3.32
C VAL A 13 -9.17 -0.90 3.70
N THR A 14 -9.38 -0.46 4.95
CA THR A 14 -10.71 -0.21 5.51
C THR A 14 -10.81 1.23 5.97
N VAL A 15 -11.90 1.92 5.61
CA VAL A 15 -12.25 3.27 6.07
C VAL A 15 -13.68 3.22 6.62
N ASP A 16 -13.89 3.73 7.83
CA ASP A 16 -15.19 3.69 8.53
C ASP A 16 -15.83 2.29 8.55
N GLY A 17 -15.00 1.26 8.74
CA GLY A 17 -15.44 -0.14 8.78
C GLY A 17 -15.79 -0.75 7.42
N LYS A 18 -15.66 -0.01 6.31
CA LYS A 18 -15.91 -0.51 4.95
C LYS A 18 -14.60 -0.77 4.20
N ILE A 19 -14.51 -1.92 3.54
CA ILE A 19 -13.36 -2.25 2.67
C ILE A 19 -13.44 -1.36 1.43
N VAL A 20 -12.40 -0.54 1.20
CA VAL A 20 -12.28 0.35 0.03
C VAL A 20 -11.29 -0.15 -1.00
N GLY A 21 -10.51 -1.18 -0.65
CA GLY A 21 -9.60 -1.87 -1.57
C GLY A 21 -9.04 -3.12 -0.94
N GLU A 22 -8.85 -4.16 -1.74
CA GLU A 22 -8.27 -5.43 -1.31
C GLU A 22 -7.52 -6.12 -2.44
N ILE A 23 -6.53 -6.93 -2.05
CA ILE A 23 -5.75 -7.75 -2.97
C ILE A 23 -5.58 -9.16 -2.40
N GLY A 24 -5.43 -10.14 -3.30
CA GLY A 24 -4.99 -11.50 -2.96
C GLY A 24 -3.48 -11.61 -2.79
N LYS A 25 -2.89 -12.72 -3.25
CA LYS A 25 -1.43 -12.92 -3.18
C LYS A 25 -0.71 -11.86 -4.01
N GLY A 26 0.20 -11.12 -3.39
CA GLY A 26 0.86 -10.00 -4.07
C GLY A 26 1.83 -9.24 -3.17
N LEU A 27 2.01 -7.95 -3.48
CA LEU A 27 2.82 -7.03 -2.71
C LEU A 27 1.95 -5.91 -2.16
N LEU A 28 2.05 -5.65 -0.85
CA LEU A 28 1.57 -4.42 -0.24
C LEU A 28 2.71 -3.40 -0.22
N VAL A 29 2.44 -2.20 -0.71
CA VAL A 29 3.42 -1.11 -0.80
C VAL A 29 2.99 0.03 0.12
N LEU A 30 3.79 0.29 1.16
CA LEU A 30 3.68 1.52 1.94
C LEU A 30 4.61 2.54 1.31
N LEU A 31 4.05 3.55 0.66
CA LEU A 31 4.79 4.53 -0.12
C LEU A 31 4.96 5.84 0.65
N GLY A 32 6.21 6.31 0.75
CA GLY A 32 6.55 7.63 1.25
C GLY A 32 7.08 8.51 0.12
N VAL A 33 6.45 9.67 -0.07
CA VAL A 33 6.86 10.69 -1.03
C VAL A 33 7.55 11.84 -0.28
N GLY A 34 8.77 12.17 -0.68
CA GLY A 34 9.57 13.26 -0.14
C GLY A 34 9.39 14.56 -0.92
N ARG A 35 9.77 15.69 -0.30
CA ARG A 35 9.59 17.04 -0.89
C ARG A 35 10.30 17.26 -2.23
N ASN A 36 11.40 16.55 -2.46
CA ASN A 36 12.24 16.69 -3.65
C ASN A 36 12.05 15.51 -4.62
N ASP A 37 11.00 14.71 -4.44
CA ASP A 37 10.68 13.66 -5.39
C ASP A 37 10.19 14.28 -6.70
N THR A 38 10.60 13.70 -7.82
CA THR A 38 10.21 14.10 -9.18
C THR A 38 9.33 13.02 -9.81
N GLU A 39 8.78 13.31 -10.99
CA GLU A 39 8.12 12.33 -11.86
C GLU A 39 9.05 11.16 -12.23
#